data_AF-I0I4L4-F1
#
_entry.id   AF-I0I4L4-F1
#
_cell.length_a   1.000
_cell.length_b   1.000
_cell.length_c   1.000
_cell.angle_alpha   90.00
_cell.angle_beta   90.00
_cell.angle_gamma   90.00
#
_symmetry.space_group_name_H-M   'P 1'
#
loop_
_entity.id
_entity.type
_entity.pdbx_description
1 polymer ?
#
loop_
_entity_poly.entity_id
_entity_poly.type
_entity_poly.pdbx_seq_one_letter_code
_entity_poly.pdbx_strand_id
1 'polypeptide(L)'
;MPLPEIEFELTASQYERMGFPGLRQGQPLTLVLDAGVLLPDVSAESWYTVQKEPLPPRFINVGPAWFAFSGQIIDAELLTEENEQTGVLSIDCGVVSLRVTCAPQADGLLPYGAWETRYFTGVGRVVGIVDDDFRSGVGQTTDVTIWRFRRLILRPGDPLFGQWHESVELAPLPFQYDRIIVTARVHRRGI
;
A
#
# COMPACT_ATOMS: atom_id res chain seq x y z
N MET A 1 23.65 7.85 -5.30
CA MET A 1 22.26 8.35 -5.37
C MET A 1 21.61 8.08 -4.03
N PRO A 2 20.83 9.01 -3.45
CA PRO A 2 20.03 8.72 -2.27
C PRO A 2 19.02 7.60 -2.59
N LEU A 3 18.80 6.70 -1.64
CA LEU A 3 17.79 5.64 -1.74
C LEU A 3 16.39 6.29 -1.80
N PRO A 4 15.48 5.82 -2.68
CA PRO A 4 14.12 6.36 -2.74
C PRO A 4 13.41 6.24 -1.39
N GLU A 5 12.71 7.30 -0.96
CA GLU A 5 11.91 7.29 0.25
C GLU A 5 10.44 7.01 -0.10
N ILE A 6 9.80 6.14 0.68
CA ILE A 6 8.38 5.81 0.58
C ILE A 6 7.71 5.93 1.94
N GLU A 7 6.38 6.00 1.94
CA GLU A 7 5.56 5.98 3.15
C GLU A 7 4.51 4.88 3.03
N PHE A 8 4.21 4.20 4.13
CA PHE A 8 3.12 3.21 4.19
C PHE A 8 2.50 3.18 5.59
N GLU A 9 1.22 2.82 5.67
CA GLU A 9 0.59 2.47 6.95
C GLU A 9 0.94 1.04 7.34
N LEU A 10 1.16 0.82 8.64
CA LEU A 10 1.10 -0.52 9.22
C LEU A 10 -0.27 -0.71 9.87
N THR A 11 -1.00 -1.74 9.44
CA THR A 11 -2.25 -2.12 10.12
C THR A 11 -1.93 -2.61 11.53
N ALA A 12 -2.91 -2.51 12.43
CA ALA A 12 -2.76 -3.01 13.80
C ALA A 12 -2.38 -4.50 13.83
N SER A 13 -2.94 -5.31 12.92
CA SER A 13 -2.65 -6.73 12.81
C SER A 13 -1.23 -7.02 12.30
N GLN A 14 -0.76 -6.29 11.28
CA GLN A 14 0.61 -6.42 10.80
C GLN A 14 1.61 -5.98 11.87
N TYR A 15 1.33 -4.89 12.58
CA TYR A 15 2.17 -4.44 13.69
C TYR A 15 2.26 -5.47 14.82
N GLU A 16 1.14 -6.08 15.23
CA GLU A 16 1.11 -7.11 16.27
C GLU A 16 1.92 -8.36 15.89
N ARG A 17 1.81 -8.81 14.63
CA ARG A 17 2.57 -9.96 14.09
C ARG A 17 4.07 -9.78 14.16
N MET A 18 4.56 -8.54 14.16
CA MET A 18 6.00 -8.23 14.17
C MET A 18 6.68 -8.39 15.55
N GLY A 19 6.04 -9.05 16.52
CA GLY A 19 6.70 -9.46 17.76
C GLY A 19 7.09 -8.29 18.66
N PHE A 20 6.08 -7.51 19.08
CA PHE A 20 6.18 -6.37 19.99
C PHE A 20 7.32 -6.42 21.04
N PRO A 21 8.05 -5.30 21.32
CA PRO A 21 8.20 -4.09 20.51
C PRO A 21 9.28 -4.30 19.43
N GLY A 22 8.82 -4.58 18.21
CA GLY A 22 9.70 -5.06 17.14
C GLY A 22 10.17 -4.01 16.15
N LEU A 23 9.67 -2.76 16.16
CA LEU A 23 10.00 -1.73 15.16
C LEU A 23 10.94 -0.67 15.69
N ARG A 24 12.08 -0.48 15.00
CA ARG A 24 13.07 0.54 15.31
C ARG A 24 13.54 1.27 14.06
N GLN A 25 13.88 2.54 14.20
CA GLN A 25 14.58 3.26 13.14
C GLN A 25 15.90 2.55 12.79
N GLY A 26 16.20 2.47 11.50
CA GLY A 26 17.37 1.75 10.97
C GLY A 26 17.14 0.25 10.77
N GLN A 27 16.01 -0.31 11.21
CA GLN A 27 15.72 -1.72 11.02
C GLN A 27 15.38 -2.04 9.56
N PRO A 28 15.98 -3.09 8.98
CA PRO A 28 15.55 -3.61 7.69
C PRO A 28 14.21 -4.35 7.82
N LEU A 29 13.35 -4.18 6.82
CA LEU A 29 12.09 -4.90 6.67
C LEU A 29 11.91 -5.31 5.21
N THR A 30 11.35 -6.49 5.00
CA THR A 30 10.85 -6.93 3.69
C THR A 30 9.33 -6.89 3.76
N LEU A 31 8.69 -6.22 2.80
CA LEU A 31 7.23 -6.08 2.80
C LEU A 31 6.64 -6.04 1.40
N VAL A 32 5.38 -6.42 1.25
CA VAL A 32 4.57 -6.12 0.07
C VAL A 32 3.89 -4.77 0.30
N LEU A 33 4.00 -3.87 -0.69
CA LEU A 33 3.23 -2.62 -0.71
C LEU A 33 1.87 -2.89 -1.34
N ASP A 34 0.80 -2.56 -0.62
CA ASP A 34 -0.56 -2.88 -1.00
C ASP A 34 -1.44 -1.63 -0.94
N ALA A 35 -2.16 -1.31 -2.01
CA ALA A 35 -3.06 -0.14 -2.05
C ALA A 35 -4.49 -0.43 -1.57
N GLY A 36 -4.74 -1.65 -1.09
CA GLY A 36 -6.05 -2.16 -0.71
C GLY A 36 -6.96 -2.40 -1.91
N VAL A 37 -8.26 -2.33 -1.60
CA VAL A 37 -9.34 -2.43 -2.59
C VAL A 37 -9.57 -1.06 -3.21
N LEU A 38 -9.45 -0.98 -4.53
CA LEU A 38 -9.69 0.20 -5.34
C LEU A 38 -10.98 0.03 -6.12
N LEU A 39 -11.75 1.11 -6.24
CA LEU A 39 -12.98 1.15 -7.04
C LEU A 39 -12.69 1.73 -8.44
N PRO A 40 -13.44 1.34 -9.48
CA PRO A 40 -13.27 1.90 -10.82
C PRO A 40 -13.85 3.32 -10.97
N ASP A 41 -14.42 3.89 -9.91
CA ASP A 41 -15.03 5.22 -9.90
C ASP A 41 -14.01 6.29 -9.48
N VAL A 42 -13.70 7.23 -10.38
CA VAL A 42 -12.78 8.35 -10.12
C VAL A 42 -13.24 9.29 -9.00
N SER A 43 -14.52 9.26 -8.64
CA SER A 43 -15.07 10.02 -7.52
C SER A 43 -14.87 9.33 -6.17
N ALA A 44 -14.49 8.05 -6.15
CA ALA A 44 -14.16 7.33 -4.93
C ALA A 44 -12.86 7.83 -4.31
N GLU A 45 -12.73 7.68 -2.98
CA GLU A 45 -11.53 8.08 -2.24
C GLU A 45 -10.30 7.28 -2.70
N SER A 46 -10.48 5.97 -2.93
CA SER A 46 -9.49 5.08 -3.52
C SER A 46 -10.03 4.52 -4.83
N TRP A 47 -9.33 4.80 -5.92
CA TRP A 47 -9.83 4.52 -7.25
C TRP A 47 -8.76 4.10 -8.23
N TYR A 48 -9.20 3.52 -9.33
CA TYR A 48 -8.33 3.20 -10.45
C TYR A 48 -9.00 3.38 -11.81
N THR A 49 -8.17 3.48 -12.84
CA THR A 49 -8.57 3.35 -14.23
C THR A 49 -7.51 2.58 -15.00
N VAL A 50 -8.02 1.84 -15.98
CA VAL A 50 -7.25 1.11 -16.96
C VAL A 50 -6.82 2.08 -18.06
N GLN A 51 -5.57 1.99 -18.52
CA GLN A 51 -5.03 2.84 -19.57
C GLN A 51 -4.68 2.03 -20.80
N LYS A 52 -5.12 2.47 -21.99
CA LYS A 52 -4.76 1.84 -23.26
C LYS A 52 -3.31 2.14 -23.66
N GLU A 53 -2.88 3.37 -23.45
CA GLU A 53 -1.55 3.84 -23.79
C GLU A 53 -0.67 3.88 -22.54
N PRO A 54 0.63 3.54 -22.66
CA PRO A 54 1.55 3.59 -21.54
C PRO A 54 1.71 5.01 -21.02
N LEU A 55 1.42 5.22 -19.75
CA LEU A 55 1.92 6.39 -19.01
C LEU A 55 3.29 6.07 -18.42
N PRO A 56 4.17 7.07 -18.25
CA PRO A 56 5.42 6.89 -17.53
C PRO A 56 5.16 6.30 -16.14
N PRO A 57 5.94 5.31 -15.67
CA PRO A 57 5.81 4.80 -14.32
C PRO A 57 5.98 5.91 -13.28
N ARG A 58 5.03 6.01 -12.34
CA ARG A 58 5.03 7.00 -11.26
C ARG A 58 4.51 6.38 -9.97
N PHE A 59 5.11 6.80 -8.87
CA PHE A 59 4.63 6.53 -7.52
C PHE A 59 4.88 7.78 -6.68
N ILE A 60 3.84 8.61 -6.54
CA ILE A 60 3.96 9.95 -5.96
C ILE A 60 3.10 10.02 -4.71
N ASN A 61 3.73 10.35 -3.58
CA ASN A 61 3.03 10.60 -2.32
C ASN A 61 2.22 11.90 -2.43
N VAL A 62 0.92 11.81 -2.14
CA VAL A 62 -0.03 12.94 -2.14
C VAL A 62 -0.59 13.21 -0.74
N GLY A 63 -0.18 12.41 0.26
CA GLY A 63 -0.58 12.52 1.65
C GLY A 63 -0.03 11.36 2.49
N PRO A 64 -0.30 11.33 3.80
CA PRO A 64 0.22 10.27 4.69
C PRO A 64 -0.20 8.87 4.24
N ALA A 65 0.76 8.11 3.70
CA ALA A 65 0.55 6.84 3.01
C ALA A 65 -0.47 6.87 1.85
N TRP A 66 -0.76 8.03 1.27
CA TRP A 66 -1.62 8.15 0.09
C TRP A 66 -0.76 8.39 -1.14
N PHE A 67 -1.01 7.62 -2.19
CA PHE A 67 -0.22 7.68 -3.41
C PHE A 67 -1.09 7.79 -4.64
N ALA A 68 -0.70 8.68 -5.55
CA ALA A 68 -1.09 8.62 -6.95
C ALA A 68 -0.02 7.80 -7.69
N PHE A 69 -0.46 6.84 -8.51
CA PHE A 69 0.44 5.92 -9.18
C PHE A 69 0.04 5.64 -10.62
N SER A 70 1.05 5.33 -11.43
CA SER A 70 0.90 4.86 -12.81
C SER A 70 1.96 3.81 -13.10
N GLY A 71 1.59 2.77 -13.83
CA GLY A 71 2.52 1.68 -14.08
C GLY A 71 2.00 0.59 -15.00
N GLN A 72 2.83 -0.41 -15.22
CA GLN A 72 2.50 -1.59 -16.00
C GLN A 72 2.08 -2.72 -15.08
N ILE A 73 1.01 -3.43 -15.43
CA ILE A 73 0.61 -4.68 -14.78
C ILE A 73 1.65 -5.74 -15.16
N ILE A 74 2.34 -6.27 -14.17
CA ILE A 74 3.38 -7.29 -14.32
C ILE A 74 2.92 -8.68 -13.86
N ASP A 75 1.88 -8.73 -13.04
CA ASP A 75 1.25 -9.98 -12.58
C ASP A 75 -0.21 -9.72 -12.22
N ALA A 76 -1.06 -10.74 -12.35
CA ALA A 76 -2.50 -10.64 -12.13
C ALA A 76 -3.14 -11.98 -11.77
N GLU A 77 -4.05 -11.95 -10.80
CA GLU A 77 -4.91 -13.06 -10.39
C GLU A 77 -6.37 -12.59 -10.42
N LEU A 78 -7.21 -13.32 -11.15
CA LEU A 78 -8.63 -13.03 -11.26
C LEU A 78 -9.42 -14.03 -10.43
N LEU A 79 -10.24 -13.50 -9.54
CA LEU A 79 -11.14 -14.26 -8.68
C LEU A 79 -12.56 -13.98 -9.15
N THR A 80 -13.37 -15.04 -9.27
CA THR A 80 -14.79 -14.91 -9.61
C THR A 80 -15.60 -15.69 -8.59
N GLU A 81 -16.38 -14.98 -7.79
CA GLU A 81 -17.24 -15.54 -6.75
C GLU A 81 -18.63 -14.92 -6.87
N GLU A 82 -19.69 -15.73 -6.77
CA GLU A 82 -21.09 -15.24 -6.80
C GLU A 82 -21.47 -14.32 -7.98
N ASN A 83 -20.83 -14.50 -9.15
CA ASN A 83 -20.94 -13.65 -10.35
C ASN A 83 -20.27 -12.27 -10.25
N GLU A 84 -19.47 -12.02 -9.21
CA GLU A 84 -18.62 -10.85 -9.09
C GLU A 84 -17.17 -11.17 -9.45
N GLN A 85 -16.54 -10.31 -10.22
CA GLN A 85 -15.13 -10.40 -10.58
C GLN A 85 -14.29 -9.48 -9.71
N THR A 86 -13.26 -10.03 -9.08
CA THR A 86 -12.23 -9.27 -8.38
C THR A 86 -10.88 -9.57 -9.00
N GLY A 87 -10.02 -8.56 -9.15
CA GLY A 87 -8.68 -8.73 -9.73
C GLY A 87 -7.60 -8.28 -8.76
N VAL A 88 -6.70 -9.17 -8.36
CA VAL A 88 -5.49 -8.79 -7.61
C VAL A 88 -4.35 -8.59 -8.61
N LEU A 89 -3.78 -7.41 -8.66
CA LEU A 89 -2.76 -7.03 -9.66
C LEU A 89 -1.46 -6.60 -8.96
N SER A 90 -0.34 -6.91 -9.58
CA SER A 90 0.97 -6.32 -9.25
C SER A 90 1.34 -5.32 -10.34
N ILE A 91 1.57 -4.08 -9.94
CA ILE A 91 1.84 -2.96 -10.85
C ILE A 91 3.27 -2.48 -10.63
N ASP A 92 4.08 -2.49 -11.69
CA ASP A 92 5.39 -1.84 -11.70
C ASP A 92 5.23 -0.33 -11.86
N CYS A 93 5.46 0.40 -10.78
CA CYS A 93 5.44 1.86 -10.73
C CYS A 93 6.85 2.47 -10.88
N GLY A 94 7.85 1.68 -11.29
CA GLY A 94 9.23 2.05 -11.56
C GLY A 94 10.12 2.11 -10.32
N VAL A 95 9.64 2.71 -9.22
CA VAL A 95 10.39 2.77 -7.95
C VAL A 95 10.13 1.53 -7.09
N VAL A 96 8.90 1.06 -7.10
CA VAL A 96 8.40 -0.09 -6.33
C VAL A 96 7.35 -0.81 -7.16
N SER A 97 7.07 -2.06 -6.79
CA SER A 97 5.87 -2.76 -7.25
C SER A 97 4.75 -2.57 -6.23
N LEU A 98 3.55 -2.27 -6.71
CA LEU A 98 2.37 -2.05 -5.89
C LEU A 98 1.34 -3.14 -6.15
N ARG A 99 0.94 -3.84 -5.10
CA ARG A 99 -0.21 -4.75 -5.15
C ARG A 99 -1.50 -3.94 -5.02
N VAL A 100 -2.48 -4.21 -5.86
CA VAL A 100 -3.80 -3.58 -5.81
C VAL A 100 -4.88 -4.64 -5.94
N THR A 101 -5.97 -4.50 -5.20
CA THR A 101 -7.18 -5.30 -5.40
C THR A 101 -8.20 -4.43 -6.12
N CYS A 102 -8.65 -4.85 -7.29
CA CYS A 102 -9.63 -4.15 -8.09
C CYS A 102 -11.01 -4.75 -7.79
N ALA A 103 -11.93 -3.93 -7.29
CA ALA A 103 -13.31 -4.33 -7.09
C ALA A 103 -14.13 -4.16 -8.38
N PRO A 104 -15.21 -4.96 -8.55
CA PRO A 104 -16.07 -4.86 -9.72
C PRO A 104 -16.84 -3.53 -9.79
N GLN A 105 -17.40 -3.26 -10.97
CA GLN A 105 -18.42 -2.23 -11.15
C GLN A 105 -19.78 -2.72 -10.64
N ALA A 106 -20.79 -1.86 -10.74
CA ALA A 106 -22.16 -2.18 -10.32
C ALA A 106 -22.79 -3.38 -11.07
N ASP A 107 -22.23 -3.77 -12.22
CA ASP A 107 -22.66 -4.94 -13.00
C ASP A 107 -21.94 -6.25 -12.57
N GLY A 108 -21.12 -6.20 -11.52
CA GLY A 108 -20.34 -7.34 -11.03
C GLY A 108 -19.08 -7.63 -11.87
N LEU A 109 -18.82 -6.86 -12.92
CA LEU A 109 -17.68 -7.07 -13.80
C LEU A 109 -16.60 -6.01 -13.59
N LEU A 110 -15.36 -6.42 -13.78
CA LEU A 110 -14.25 -5.47 -13.80
C LEU A 110 -14.28 -4.65 -15.10
N PRO A 111 -13.76 -3.41 -15.09
CA PRO A 111 -13.70 -2.57 -16.28
C PRO A 111 -13.08 -3.28 -17.48
N TYR A 112 -13.69 -3.08 -18.65
CA TYR A 112 -13.18 -3.65 -19.89
C TYR A 112 -11.71 -3.29 -20.11
N GLY A 113 -10.92 -4.28 -20.51
CA GLY A 113 -9.50 -4.11 -20.79
C GLY A 113 -8.58 -4.09 -19.57
N ALA A 114 -9.09 -4.29 -18.35
CA ALA A 114 -8.28 -4.27 -17.13
C ALA A 114 -7.06 -5.20 -17.15
N TRP A 115 -7.09 -6.25 -17.98
CA TRP A 115 -5.95 -7.17 -18.22
C TRP A 115 -5.31 -6.93 -19.59
N GLU A 116 -6.11 -6.49 -20.56
CA GLU A 116 -5.76 -6.42 -21.97
C GLU A 116 -4.85 -5.22 -22.27
N THR A 117 -5.06 -4.10 -21.58
CA THR A 117 -4.30 -2.88 -21.86
C THR A 117 -2.94 -2.83 -21.18
N ARG A 118 -2.71 -3.69 -20.17
CA ARG A 118 -1.47 -3.84 -19.40
C ARG A 118 -1.02 -2.60 -18.60
N TYR A 119 -1.71 -1.47 -18.68
CA TYR A 119 -1.33 -0.25 -17.97
C TYR A 119 -2.44 0.25 -17.07
N PHE A 120 -2.03 0.81 -15.94
CA PHE A 120 -2.92 1.09 -14.84
C PHE A 120 -2.55 2.41 -14.18
N THR A 121 -3.55 3.16 -13.76
CA THR A 121 -3.38 4.37 -12.94
C THR A 121 -4.41 4.43 -11.84
N GLY A 122 -4.05 4.99 -10.70
CA GLY A 122 -5.00 5.15 -9.62
C GLY A 122 -4.49 6.02 -8.50
N VAL A 123 -5.34 6.17 -7.50
CA VAL A 123 -5.03 6.78 -6.22
C VAL A 123 -5.48 5.82 -5.13
N GLY A 124 -4.61 5.55 -4.17
CA GLY A 124 -4.91 4.60 -3.12
C GLY A 124 -4.04 4.81 -1.90
N ARG A 125 -4.49 4.18 -0.81
CA ARG A 125 -3.79 4.21 0.45
C ARG A 125 -2.89 2.98 0.58
N VAL A 126 -1.60 3.23 0.79
CA VAL A 126 -0.58 2.19 0.79
C VAL A 126 -0.34 1.64 2.19
N VAL A 127 -0.43 0.33 2.30
CA VAL A 127 -0.16 -0.47 3.50
C VAL A 127 1.09 -1.32 3.25
N GLY A 128 1.92 -1.46 4.28
CA GLY A 128 3.04 -2.41 4.27
C GLY A 128 2.64 -3.74 4.92
N ILE A 129 2.87 -4.84 4.21
CA ILE A 129 2.53 -6.20 4.66
C ILE A 129 3.83 -6.99 4.80
N VAL A 130 4.21 -7.38 6.02
CA VAL A 130 5.52 -7.97 6.32
C VAL A 130 5.51 -9.51 6.18
N ASP A 131 4.35 -10.13 6.33
CA ASP A 131 4.15 -11.56 6.13
C ASP A 131 2.74 -11.82 5.56
N ASP A 132 2.70 -12.60 4.49
CA ASP A 132 1.55 -12.74 3.59
C ASP A 132 0.74 -13.99 3.96
N ASP A 133 -0.01 -13.92 5.07
CA ASP A 133 -1.15 -14.84 5.25
C ASP A 133 -2.29 -14.53 4.24
N PHE A 134 -2.18 -13.45 3.45
CA PHE A 134 -3.10 -13.23 2.35
C PHE A 134 -2.76 -14.22 1.23
N ARG A 135 -3.71 -15.12 0.99
CA ARG A 135 -3.60 -16.27 0.08
C ARG A 135 -3.39 -15.92 -1.41
N SER A 136 -3.22 -14.65 -1.80
CA SER A 136 -2.98 -14.30 -3.20
C SER A 136 -1.50 -14.40 -3.52
N GLY A 137 -1.13 -15.18 -4.55
CA GLY A 137 0.26 -15.30 -4.99
C GLY A 137 0.82 -14.03 -5.66
N VAL A 138 -0.02 -13.03 -5.86
CA VAL A 138 0.29 -11.78 -6.56
C VAL A 138 0.84 -10.76 -5.58
N GLY A 139 1.96 -10.12 -5.94
CA GLY A 139 2.63 -9.09 -5.15
C GLY A 139 4.14 -9.31 -5.10
N GLN A 140 4.91 -8.23 -5.17
CA GLN A 140 6.37 -8.32 -5.06
C GLN A 140 6.86 -7.69 -3.76
N THR A 141 7.74 -8.41 -3.07
CA THR A 141 8.40 -7.92 -1.88
C THR A 141 9.36 -6.78 -2.19
N THR A 142 9.33 -5.76 -1.34
CA THR A 142 10.22 -4.60 -1.38
C THR A 142 10.99 -4.57 -0.07
N ASP A 143 12.32 -4.59 -0.18
CA ASP A 143 13.20 -4.43 0.96
C ASP A 143 13.34 -2.94 1.29
N VAL A 144 13.14 -2.59 2.55
CA VAL A 144 13.20 -1.22 3.03
C VAL A 144 13.98 -1.11 4.33
N THR A 145 14.47 0.08 4.65
CA THR A 145 14.96 0.43 5.97
C THR A 145 14.08 1.51 6.59
N ILE A 146 13.56 1.25 7.79
CA ILE A 146 12.73 2.20 8.53
C ILE A 146 13.53 3.46 8.83
N TRP A 147 12.97 4.62 8.51
CA TRP A 147 13.62 5.91 8.71
C TRP A 147 12.95 6.78 9.76
N ARG A 148 11.62 6.88 9.75
CA ARG A 148 10.87 7.67 10.74
C ARG A 148 9.45 7.14 10.93
N PHE A 149 8.84 7.50 12.05
CA PHE A 149 7.43 7.23 12.32
C PHE A 149 6.63 8.53 12.42
N ARG A 150 5.42 8.50 11.89
CA ARG A 150 4.41 9.53 12.10
C ARG A 150 3.13 8.86 12.60
N ARG A 151 2.53 9.40 13.65
CA ARG A 151 1.44 8.75 14.38
C ARG A 151 0.25 9.68 14.52
N LEU A 152 -0.95 9.17 14.25
CA LEU A 152 -2.22 9.82 14.50
C LEU A 152 -2.84 9.18 15.73
N ILE A 153 -3.12 10.00 16.74
CA ILE A 153 -3.75 9.54 17.98
C ILE A 153 -5.27 9.52 17.82
N LEU A 154 -5.91 8.37 18.01
CA LEU A 154 -7.38 8.27 18.10
C LEU A 154 -7.82 7.72 19.46
N ARG A 155 -6.88 7.61 20.41
CA ARG A 155 -7.18 7.19 21.78
C ARG A 155 -8.04 8.26 22.49
N PRO A 156 -9.23 7.90 23.00
CA PRO A 156 -10.04 8.83 23.77
C PRO A 156 -9.28 9.34 25.02
N GLY A 157 -9.38 10.64 25.30
CA GLY A 157 -8.77 11.27 26.47
C GLY A 157 -7.29 11.63 26.32
N ASP A 158 -6.66 11.34 25.19
CA ASP A 158 -5.30 11.81 24.90
C ASP A 158 -5.34 13.29 24.46
N PRO A 159 -4.50 14.19 25.03
CA PRO A 159 -4.42 15.59 24.60
C PRO A 159 -4.11 15.79 23.12
N LEU A 160 -3.50 14.81 22.47
CA LEU A 160 -3.13 14.82 21.05
C LEU A 160 -4.18 14.15 20.15
N PHE A 161 -5.37 13.82 20.67
CA PHE A 161 -6.44 13.19 19.90
C PHE A 161 -6.72 13.93 18.58
N GLY A 162 -6.74 13.18 17.48
CA GLY A 162 -6.95 13.66 16.12
C GLY A 162 -5.73 14.31 15.45
N GLN A 163 -4.55 14.30 16.07
CA GLN A 163 -3.37 15.01 15.58
C GLN A 163 -2.26 14.07 15.12
N TRP A 164 -1.64 14.42 13.98
CA TRP A 164 -0.41 13.79 13.49
C TRP A 164 0.82 14.40 14.16
N HIS A 165 1.73 13.56 14.65
CA HIS A 165 3.03 13.99 15.16
C HIS A 165 4.13 12.98 14.79
N GLU A 166 5.36 13.46 14.73
CA GLU A 166 6.54 12.63 14.45
C GLU A 166 7.10 12.06 15.75
N SER A 167 7.52 10.80 15.70
CA SER A 167 8.20 10.14 16.81
C SER A 167 9.28 9.20 16.28
N VAL A 168 10.32 9.00 17.07
CA VAL A 168 11.37 7.99 16.83
C VAL A 168 11.10 6.71 17.64
N GLU A 169 10.25 6.79 18.65
CA GLU A 169 9.85 5.68 19.51
C GLU A 169 8.33 5.47 19.41
N LEU A 170 7.94 4.22 19.22
CA LEU A 170 6.56 3.78 19.26
C LEU A 170 6.25 3.36 20.71
N ALA A 171 5.24 3.99 21.33
CA ALA A 171 4.81 3.70 22.69
C ALA A 171 4.47 2.20 22.90
N PRO A 172 4.79 1.61 24.06
CA PRO A 172 4.70 0.17 24.23
C PRO A 172 3.26 -0.41 24.21
N LEU A 173 2.20 0.33 24.56
CA LEU A 173 0.83 -0.20 24.64
C LEU A 173 -0.24 0.92 24.62
N PRO A 174 -1.46 0.68 24.09
CA PRO A 174 -1.82 -0.07 22.90
C PRO A 174 -2.12 0.85 21.70
N PHE A 175 -1.60 0.52 20.52
CA PHE A 175 -1.85 1.20 19.24
C PHE A 175 -3.21 0.90 18.61
N GLN A 176 -4.10 0.19 19.30
CA GLN A 176 -5.41 -0.19 18.73
C GLN A 176 -6.24 1.03 18.31
N TYR A 177 -5.91 2.21 18.83
CA TYR A 177 -6.55 3.48 18.51
C TYR A 177 -5.62 4.44 17.77
N ASP A 178 -4.47 4.01 17.25
CA ASP A 178 -3.55 4.91 16.55
C ASP A 178 -3.35 4.46 15.11
N ARG A 179 -3.15 5.42 14.20
CA ARG A 179 -2.66 5.12 12.85
C ARG A 179 -1.18 5.47 12.77
N ILE A 180 -0.37 4.52 12.31
CA ILE A 180 1.09 4.66 12.22
C ILE A 180 1.49 4.67 10.76
N ILE A 181 2.16 5.74 10.34
CA ILE A 181 2.79 5.88 9.04
C ILE A 181 4.29 5.71 9.24
N VAL A 182 4.85 4.77 8.49
CA VAL A 182 6.27 4.51 8.47
C VAL A 182 6.83 5.15 7.22
N THR A 183 7.84 6.00 7.35
CA THR A 183 8.68 6.38 6.22
C THR A 183 9.88 5.45 6.20
N ALA A 184 10.15 4.89 5.03
CA ALA A 184 11.25 3.96 4.84
C ALA A 184 12.02 4.27 3.56
N ARG A 185 13.26 3.81 3.50
CA ARG A 185 14.11 3.90 2.31
C ARG A 185 14.12 2.58 1.59
N VAL A 186 13.80 2.59 0.31
CA VAL A 186 13.76 1.41 -0.57
C VAL A 186 15.17 1.00 -0.96
N HIS A 187 15.45 -0.30 -0.89
CA HIS A 187 16.66 -0.91 -1.44
C HIS A 187 16.42 -1.38 -2.87
N ARG A 188 17.45 -1.27 -3.72
CA ARG A 188 17.39 -1.96 -5.02
C ARG A 188 17.56 -3.45 -4.76
N ARG A 189 16.63 -4.26 -5.26
CA ARG A 189 16.79 -5.73 -5.28
C ARG A 189 18.11 -6.08 -5.97
N GLY A 190 18.97 -6.83 -5.28
CA GLY A 190 20.22 -7.38 -5.84
C GLY A 190 21.49 -6.55 -5.61
N ILE A 191 21.64 -5.88 -4.46
CA ILE A 191 22.96 -5.47 -3.95
C ILE A 191 23.32 -6.36 -2.76
#